data_AF-A0A921DTR3-F1
#
_entry.id   AF-A0A921DTR3-F1
#
_cell.length_a   1.000
_cell.length_b   1.000
_cell.length_c   1.000
_cell.angle_alpha   90.00
_cell.angle_beta   90.00
_cell.angle_gamma   90.00
#
_symmetry.space_group_name_H-M   'P 1'
#
loop_
_entity.id
_entity.type
_entity.pdbx_description
1 polymer ?
#
loop_
_entity_poly.entity_id
_entity_poly.type
_entity_poly.pdbx_seq_one_letter_code
_entity_poly.pdbx_strand_id
1 'polypeptide(L)'
;MASDKEIRRLLALYFDGATTDAQEQELREFFARDTVPADLAYAKAMFGAFATTAADTCSFTDALLSERLLRRTEGEAECHPRQGRRVRLAALLTTVAAAVAVLCTLYLSDRRENTEIYCYLNGEPVTDIDIALRQVNMAERLLKAGVHSTATGADAIREAGRSLDALRTARNIMEHVKKAAEEVDSQEQPAGPAPRSE
;
A
#
# COMPACT_ATOMS: atom_id res chain seq x y z
N MET A 1 -41.14 -5.08 27.16
CA MET A 1 -41.00 -6.12 26.13
C MET A 1 -40.74 -5.41 24.82
N ALA A 2 -39.58 -5.64 24.19
CA ALA A 2 -39.24 -5.03 22.90
C ALA A 2 -40.32 -5.34 21.85
N SER A 3 -40.63 -4.36 21.00
CA SER A 3 -41.44 -4.59 19.80
C SER A 3 -40.62 -5.37 18.77
N ASP A 4 -41.24 -6.23 17.95
CA ASP A 4 -40.55 -6.99 16.89
C ASP A 4 -39.72 -6.10 15.95
N LYS A 5 -40.15 -4.84 15.73
CA LYS A 5 -39.40 -3.86 14.94
C LYS A 5 -38.10 -3.44 15.63
N GLU A 6 -38.10 -3.36 16.95
CA GLU A 6 -36.91 -3.02 17.73
C GLU A 6 -35.93 -4.18 17.76
N ILE A 7 -36.41 -5.42 17.87
CA ILE A 7 -35.56 -6.61 17.76
C ILE A 7 -34.88 -6.70 16.39
N ARG A 8 -35.59 -6.39 15.30
CA ARG A 8 -34.98 -6.32 13.95
C ARG A 8 -33.87 -5.26 13.87
N ARG A 9 -34.09 -4.10 14.50
CA ARG A 9 -33.08 -3.04 14.57
C ARG A 9 -31.87 -3.47 15.39
N LEU A 10 -32.09 -4.08 16.55
CA LEU A 10 -31.03 -4.60 17.42
C LEU A 10 -30.24 -5.71 16.73
N LEU A 11 -30.90 -6.58 15.96
CA LEU A 11 -30.21 -7.58 15.15
C LEU A 11 -29.31 -6.95 14.08
N ALA A 12 -29.78 -5.92 13.38
CA ALA A 12 -28.94 -5.22 12.41
C ALA A 12 -27.70 -4.62 13.08
N LEU A 13 -27.87 -3.96 14.24
CA LEU A 13 -26.77 -3.43 15.02
C LEU A 13 -25.83 -4.53 15.55
N TYR A 14 -26.37 -5.70 15.91
CA TYR A 14 -25.60 -6.84 16.38
C TYR A 14 -24.70 -7.38 15.26
N PHE A 15 -25.24 -7.51 14.03
CA PHE A 15 -24.45 -7.90 12.86
C PHE A 15 -23.41 -6.84 12.47
N ASP A 16 -23.70 -5.56 12.70
CA ASP A 16 -22.76 -4.46 12.52
C ASP A 16 -21.75 -4.32 13.67
N GLY A 17 -21.84 -5.14 14.73
CA GLY A 17 -20.96 -5.09 15.89
C GLY A 17 -21.10 -3.83 16.75
N ALA A 18 -22.22 -3.12 16.64
CA ALA A 18 -22.49 -1.84 17.28
C ALA A 18 -23.44 -1.95 18.50
N THR A 19 -23.70 -3.17 18.99
CA THR A 19 -24.53 -3.40 20.18
C THR A 19 -23.77 -3.24 21.48
N THR A 20 -24.48 -2.80 22.52
CA THR A 20 -23.99 -2.82 23.91
C THR A 20 -24.43 -4.10 24.62
N ASP A 21 -23.76 -4.47 25.72
CA ASP A 21 -24.09 -5.67 26.51
C ASP A 21 -25.57 -5.73 26.94
N ALA A 22 -26.16 -4.57 27.25
CA ALA A 22 -27.57 -4.46 27.63
C ALA A 22 -28.52 -4.78 26.46
N GLN A 23 -28.16 -4.37 25.24
CA GLN A 23 -28.93 -4.64 24.04
C GLN A 23 -28.83 -6.11 23.61
N GLU A 24 -27.66 -6.72 23.77
CA GLU A 24 -27.51 -8.16 23.54
C GLU A 24 -28.29 -8.99 24.55
N GLN A 25 -28.35 -8.55 25.80
CA GLN A 25 -29.17 -9.20 26.81
C GLN A 25 -30.66 -9.17 26.44
N GLU A 26 -31.15 -8.07 25.87
CA GLU A 26 -32.51 -7.94 25.35
C GLU A 26 -32.77 -8.89 24.17
N LEU A 27 -31.81 -9.06 23.26
CA LEU A 27 -31.88 -10.06 22.19
C LEU A 27 -31.95 -11.48 22.75
N ARG A 28 -31.12 -11.82 23.75
CA ARG A 28 -31.15 -13.14 24.41
C ARG A 28 -32.50 -13.40 25.07
N GLU A 29 -33.05 -12.44 25.81
CA GLU A 29 -34.35 -12.56 26.47
C GLU A 29 -35.52 -12.69 25.47
N PHE A 30 -35.40 -12.09 24.29
CA PHE A 30 -36.38 -12.24 23.23
C PHE A 30 -36.32 -13.64 22.60
N PHE A 31 -35.13 -14.14 22.26
CA PHE A 31 -34.93 -15.45 21.62
C PHE A 31 -35.03 -16.64 22.58
N ALA A 32 -34.94 -16.40 23.89
CA ALA A 32 -35.24 -17.40 24.91
C ALA A 32 -36.71 -17.81 24.95
N ARG A 33 -37.61 -17.06 24.28
CA ARG A 33 -39.03 -17.43 24.19
C ARG A 33 -39.26 -18.53 23.16
N ASP A 34 -40.23 -19.39 23.45
CA ASP A 34 -40.60 -20.47 22.52
C ASP A 34 -41.23 -19.94 21.23
N THR A 35 -41.97 -18.83 21.32
CA THR A 35 -42.65 -18.18 20.20
C THR A 35 -41.79 -17.06 19.61
N VAL A 36 -41.10 -17.35 18.51
CA VAL A 36 -40.33 -16.37 17.72
C VAL A 36 -40.94 -16.30 16.31
N PRO A 37 -41.12 -15.10 15.73
CA PRO A 37 -41.60 -14.96 14.35
C PRO A 37 -40.74 -15.75 13.35
N ALA A 38 -41.35 -16.38 12.34
CA ALA A 38 -40.65 -17.22 11.36
C ALA A 38 -39.48 -16.49 10.67
N ASP A 39 -39.64 -15.20 10.37
CA ASP A 39 -38.60 -14.34 9.78
C ASP A 39 -37.34 -14.20 10.64
N LEU A 40 -37.47 -14.41 11.96
CA LEU A 40 -36.38 -14.25 12.95
C LEU A 40 -35.85 -15.59 13.44
N ALA A 41 -36.40 -16.72 12.96
CA ALA A 41 -36.00 -18.05 13.39
C ALA A 41 -34.51 -18.35 13.12
N TYR A 42 -33.94 -17.75 12.06
CA TYR A 42 -32.52 -17.91 11.73
C TYR A 42 -31.59 -17.39 12.84
N ALA A 43 -31.99 -16.31 13.53
CA ALA A 43 -31.20 -15.70 14.59
C ALA A 43 -31.33 -16.47 15.91
N LYS A 44 -32.37 -17.30 16.08
CA LYS A 44 -32.61 -18.06 17.32
C LYS A 44 -31.45 -18.98 17.67
N ALA A 45 -30.78 -19.59 16.70
CA ALA A 45 -29.63 -20.45 16.94
C ALA A 45 -28.42 -19.69 17.55
N MET A 46 -28.26 -18.41 17.20
CA MET A 46 -27.17 -17.56 17.70
C MET A 46 -27.35 -17.22 19.18
N PHE A 47 -28.60 -17.11 19.64
CA PHE A 47 -28.93 -16.75 21.02
C PHE A 47 -29.44 -17.93 21.88
N GLY A 48 -29.73 -19.08 21.27
CA GLY A 48 -30.34 -20.25 21.91
C GLY A 48 -29.37 -21.25 22.55
N ALA A 49 -28.07 -21.12 22.31
CA ALA A 49 -27.05 -22.09 22.76
C ALA A 49 -26.80 -22.13 24.28
N PHE A 50 -27.44 -21.26 25.06
CA PHE A 50 -27.25 -21.19 26.51
C PHE A 50 -28.35 -21.84 27.35
N ALA A 51 -29.43 -22.34 26.73
CA ALA A 51 -30.54 -22.98 27.44
C ALA A 51 -30.40 -24.52 27.57
N THR A 52 -29.52 -25.17 26.78
CA THR A 52 -29.22 -26.59 26.95
C THR A 52 -28.30 -26.78 28.14
N THR A 53 -28.89 -27.11 29.28
CA THR A 53 -28.15 -27.55 30.48
C THR A 53 -27.33 -28.78 30.09
N ALA A 54 -26.08 -28.85 30.55
CA ALA A 54 -25.10 -29.90 30.24
C ALA A 54 -25.54 -31.35 30.61
N ALA A 55 -26.75 -31.55 31.11
CA ALA A 55 -27.29 -32.83 31.56
C ALA A 55 -27.76 -33.74 30.41
N ASP A 56 -28.25 -33.20 29.29
CA ASP A 56 -29.00 -34.01 28.32
C ASP A 56 -28.15 -34.61 27.19
N THR A 57 -26.84 -34.33 27.14
CA THR A 57 -25.99 -34.75 25.99
C THR A 57 -25.03 -35.91 26.29
N CYS A 58 -24.99 -36.44 27.52
CA CYS A 58 -23.95 -37.41 27.92
C CYS A 58 -24.50 -38.58 28.76
N SER A 59 -25.26 -39.50 28.16
CA SER A 59 -25.41 -40.85 28.73
C SER A 59 -24.82 -41.95 27.82
N PHE A 60 -24.82 -41.75 26.51
CA PHE A 60 -24.37 -42.77 25.55
C PHE A 60 -22.83 -42.93 25.50
N THR A 61 -22.08 -41.88 25.82
CA THR A 61 -20.61 -41.87 25.76
C THR A 61 -19.95 -42.32 27.06
N ASP A 62 -20.66 -42.24 28.19
CA ASP A 62 -20.07 -42.48 29.51
C ASP A 62 -19.94 -43.99 29.83
N ALA A 63 -20.88 -44.82 29.35
CA ALA A 63 -20.80 -46.28 29.50
C ALA A 63 -19.65 -46.89 28.67
N LEU A 64 -19.43 -46.42 27.44
CA LEU A 64 -18.33 -46.89 26.60
C LEU A 64 -16.97 -46.32 27.03
N LEU A 65 -16.93 -45.11 27.59
CA LEU A 65 -15.72 -44.55 28.18
C LEU A 65 -15.36 -45.28 29.47
N SER A 66 -16.32 -45.55 30.35
CA SER A 66 -16.09 -46.28 31.60
C SER A 66 -15.61 -47.71 31.35
N GLU A 67 -16.17 -48.41 30.37
CA GLU A 67 -15.72 -49.75 29.99
C GLU A 67 -14.30 -49.75 29.39
N ARG A 68 -13.96 -48.73 28.56
CA ARG A 68 -12.60 -48.56 28.02
C ARG A 68 -11.58 -48.13 29.07
N LEU A 69 -12.00 -47.41 30.11
CA LEU A 69 -11.14 -46.99 31.21
C LEU A 69 -10.88 -48.15 32.19
N LEU A 70 -11.90 -48.99 32.48
CA LEU A 70 -11.76 -50.19 33.30
C LEU A 70 -10.85 -51.24 32.66
N ARG A 71 -10.97 -51.49 31.35
CA ARG A 71 -10.02 -52.35 30.61
C ARG A 71 -8.60 -51.81 30.60
N ARG A 72 -8.41 -50.51 30.80
CA ARG A 72 -7.08 -49.87 30.85
C ARG A 72 -6.45 -49.94 32.24
N THR A 73 -7.22 -50.23 33.29
CA THR A 73 -6.74 -50.29 34.67
C THR A 73 -6.28 -51.67 35.12
N GLU A 74 -6.56 -52.74 34.38
CA GLU A 74 -6.19 -54.12 34.76
C GLU A 74 -4.89 -54.64 34.11
N GLY A 75 -4.24 -53.84 33.26
CA GLY A 75 -2.90 -54.14 32.76
C GLY A 75 -1.83 -53.66 33.74
N GLU A 76 -1.32 -54.56 34.59
CA GLU A 76 -0.13 -54.35 35.40
C GLU A 76 1.06 -53.90 34.53
N ALA A 77 1.67 -52.76 34.85
CA ALA A 77 3.01 -52.70 35.43
C ALA A 77 3.58 -51.27 35.39
N GLU A 78 4.00 -50.84 36.58
CA GLU A 78 5.09 -49.91 36.87
C GLU A 78 4.90 -48.38 36.69
N CYS A 79 4.66 -47.77 37.86
CA CYS A 79 5.43 -46.65 38.41
C CYS A 79 5.45 -45.30 37.66
N HIS A 80 4.55 -44.38 38.05
CA HIS A 80 4.91 -43.09 38.69
C HIS A 80 3.65 -42.27 39.08
N PRO A 81 3.31 -42.13 40.38
CA PRO A 81 2.19 -41.29 40.81
C PRO A 81 2.68 -39.86 41.07
N ARG A 82 2.08 -38.86 40.37
CA ARG A 82 1.91 -37.42 40.73
C ARG A 82 1.96 -36.43 39.55
N GLN A 83 2.14 -36.87 38.30
CA GLN A 83 2.42 -35.97 37.18
C GLN A 83 1.21 -35.60 36.28
N GLY A 84 -0.03 -35.97 36.61
CA GLY A 84 -1.19 -35.73 35.72
C GLY A 84 -1.74 -34.29 35.71
N ARG A 85 -1.72 -33.60 36.85
CA ARG A 85 -2.36 -32.27 37.00
C ARG A 85 -1.48 -31.12 36.47
N ARG A 86 -0.15 -31.24 36.59
CA ARG A 86 0.79 -30.25 36.05
C ARG A 86 0.89 -30.30 34.53
N VAL A 87 0.76 -31.48 33.91
CA VAL A 87 0.75 -31.64 32.45
C VAL A 87 -0.52 -31.08 31.83
N ARG A 88 -1.69 -31.26 32.47
CA ARG A 88 -2.95 -30.63 32.01
C ARG A 88 -2.95 -29.11 32.16
N LEU A 89 -2.37 -28.56 33.24
CA LEU A 89 -2.19 -27.11 33.39
C LEU A 89 -1.15 -26.55 32.42
N ALA A 90 -0.04 -27.26 32.18
CA ALA A 90 0.93 -26.89 31.16
C ALA A 90 0.33 -26.90 29.75
N ALA A 91 -0.51 -27.88 29.44
CA ALA A 91 -1.24 -27.95 28.16
C ALA A 91 -2.28 -26.82 28.00
N LEU A 92 -2.94 -26.39 29.08
CA LEU A 92 -3.82 -25.20 29.03
C LEU A 92 -3.01 -23.91 28.81
N LEU A 93 -1.87 -23.75 29.47
CA LEU A 93 -0.99 -22.59 29.29
C LEU A 93 -0.40 -22.50 27.88
N THR A 94 -0.08 -23.64 27.24
CA THR A 94 0.41 -23.63 25.85
C THR A 94 -0.66 -23.21 24.86
N THR A 95 -1.94 -23.56 25.08
CA THR A 95 -3.03 -23.11 24.19
C THR A 95 -3.25 -21.60 24.25
N VAL A 96 -3.18 -21.00 25.45
CA VAL A 96 -3.28 -19.55 25.63
C VAL A 96 -2.09 -18.84 24.99
N ALA A 97 -0.88 -19.35 25.19
CA ALA A 97 0.32 -18.78 24.57
C ALA A 97 0.27 -18.86 23.04
N ALA A 98 -0.23 -19.96 22.47
CA ALA A 98 -0.41 -20.11 21.02
C ALA A 98 -1.47 -19.14 20.48
N ALA A 99 -2.61 -18.97 21.17
CA ALA A 99 -3.64 -18.01 20.77
C ALA A 99 -3.13 -16.57 20.80
N VAL A 100 -2.37 -16.18 21.84
CA VAL A 100 -1.72 -14.86 21.92
C VAL A 100 -0.68 -14.69 20.82
N ALA A 101 0.13 -15.71 20.53
CA ALA A 101 1.10 -15.67 19.45
C ALA A 101 0.43 -15.47 18.08
N VAL A 102 -0.66 -16.20 17.81
CA VAL A 102 -1.45 -16.07 16.58
C VAL A 102 -2.07 -14.66 16.47
N LEU A 103 -2.68 -14.17 17.54
CA LEU A 103 -3.26 -12.82 17.58
C LEU A 103 -2.18 -11.73 17.38
N CYS A 104 -1.03 -11.87 18.04
CA CYS A 104 0.12 -10.99 17.85
C CYS A 104 0.63 -11.04 16.41
N THR A 105 0.71 -12.21 15.77
CA THR A 105 1.14 -12.30 14.37
C THR A 105 0.14 -11.67 13.41
N LEU A 106 -1.17 -11.84 13.62
CA LEU A 106 -2.19 -11.19 12.81
C LEU A 106 -2.15 -9.67 12.99
N TYR A 107 -2.05 -9.20 14.23
CA TYR A 107 -1.97 -7.77 14.57
C TYR A 107 -0.71 -7.10 14.01
N LEU A 108 0.45 -7.77 14.07
CA LEU A 108 1.69 -7.25 13.48
C LEU A 108 1.68 -7.29 11.96
N SER A 109 1.00 -8.27 11.35
CA SER A 109 0.86 -8.37 9.89
C SER A 109 -0.04 -7.27 9.34
N ASP A 110 -1.18 -7.00 9.97
CA ASP A 110 -2.09 -5.89 9.62
C ASP A 110 -1.40 -4.52 9.72
N ARG A 111 -0.52 -4.36 10.72
CA ARG A 111 0.31 -3.16 10.85
C ARG A 111 1.41 -3.06 9.79
N ARG A 112 1.80 -4.18 9.18
CA ARG A 112 2.83 -4.26 8.13
C ARG A 112 2.23 -4.06 6.73
N GLU A 113 0.95 -4.36 6.53
CA GLU A 113 0.27 -4.12 5.25
C GLU A 113 -0.09 -2.65 5.04
N ASN A 114 -0.29 -1.88 6.11
CA ASN A 114 -0.46 -0.42 6.07
C ASN A 114 0.86 0.35 5.83
N THR A 115 1.85 -0.26 5.18
CA THR A 115 3.05 0.49 4.77
C THR A 115 2.77 1.13 3.42
N GLU A 116 2.31 2.38 3.42
CA GLU A 116 2.09 3.15 2.20
C GLU A 116 3.38 3.20 1.37
N ILE A 117 3.29 2.82 0.10
CA ILE A 117 4.40 2.92 -0.85
C ILE A 117 4.45 4.36 -1.36
N TYR A 118 5.50 5.10 -1.00
CA TYR A 118 5.64 6.51 -1.35
C TYR A 118 6.07 6.71 -2.80
N CYS A 119 7.02 5.91 -3.29
CA CYS A 119 7.48 5.95 -4.66
C CYS A 119 8.16 4.65 -5.09
N TYR A 120 8.35 4.47 -6.39
CA TYR A 120 9.13 3.37 -6.94
C TYR A 120 10.45 3.91 -7.50
N LEU A 121 11.58 3.42 -6.99
CA LEU A 121 12.91 3.74 -7.49
C LEU A 121 13.45 2.51 -8.21
N ASN A 122 13.73 2.61 -9.52
CA ASN A 122 14.22 1.49 -10.34
C ASN A 122 13.34 0.22 -10.31
N GLY A 123 12.04 0.39 -10.08
CA GLY A 123 11.09 -0.73 -9.95
C GLY A 123 11.00 -1.34 -8.55
N GLU A 124 11.82 -0.88 -7.59
CA GLU A 124 11.70 -1.28 -6.19
C GLU A 124 10.78 -0.33 -5.41
N PRO A 125 9.83 -0.84 -4.60
CA PRO A 125 8.94 -0.03 -3.80
C PRO A 125 9.70 0.58 -2.61
N VAL A 126 9.62 1.90 -2.46
CA VAL A 126 10.17 2.62 -1.31
C VAL A 126 9.04 2.98 -0.36
N THR A 127 9.09 2.41 0.84
CA THR A 127 8.13 2.64 1.91
C THR A 127 8.60 3.67 2.94
N ASP A 128 9.86 4.09 2.88
CA ASP A 128 10.42 5.09 3.77
C ASP A 128 10.28 6.49 3.16
N ILE A 129 9.50 7.35 3.84
CA ILE A 129 9.23 8.72 3.40
C ILE A 129 10.49 9.58 3.35
N ASP A 130 11.46 9.37 4.25
CA ASP A 130 12.68 10.17 4.30
C ASP A 130 13.57 9.88 3.09
N ILE A 131 13.59 8.62 2.66
CA ILE A 131 14.30 8.19 1.46
C ILE A 131 13.64 8.83 0.22
N ALA A 132 12.31 8.76 0.12
CA ALA A 132 11.57 9.34 -0.98
C ALA A 132 11.80 10.87 -1.08
N LEU A 133 11.67 11.60 0.03
CA LEU A 133 11.86 13.05 0.08
C LEU A 133 13.30 13.46 -0.24
N ARG A 134 14.29 12.69 0.21
CA ARG A 134 15.70 12.98 -0.10
C ARG A 134 15.98 12.89 -1.60
N GLN A 135 15.41 11.90 -2.28
CA GLN A 135 15.55 11.72 -3.72
C GLN A 135 14.87 12.85 -4.51
N VAL A 136 13.66 13.23 -4.14
CA VAL A 136 12.93 14.36 -4.76
C VAL A 136 13.74 15.65 -4.63
N ASN A 137 14.26 15.95 -3.44
CA ASN A 137 15.08 17.14 -3.21
C ASN A 137 16.39 17.13 -4.02
N MET A 138 17.04 15.97 -4.18
CA MET A 138 18.21 15.85 -5.05
C MET A 138 17.85 16.10 -6.52
N ALA A 139 16.78 15.47 -7.01
CA ALA A 139 16.31 15.67 -8.37
C ALA A 139 15.96 17.13 -8.66
N GLU A 140 15.28 17.81 -7.73
CA GLU A 140 14.95 19.22 -7.86
C GLU A 140 16.20 20.11 -7.92
N ARG A 141 17.20 19.84 -7.08
CA ARG A 141 18.48 20.56 -7.11
C ARG A 141 19.22 20.35 -8.44
N LEU A 142 19.22 19.13 -8.97
CA LEU A 142 19.83 18.82 -10.25
C LEU A 142 19.10 19.50 -11.41
N LEU A 143 17.77 19.54 -11.38
CA LEU A 143 16.98 20.26 -12.38
C LEU A 143 17.24 21.76 -12.32
N LYS A 144 17.25 22.37 -11.13
CA LYS A 144 17.58 23.78 -10.96
C LYS A 144 19.00 24.11 -11.46
N ALA A 145 19.98 23.27 -11.12
CA ALA A 145 21.35 23.42 -11.59
C ALA A 145 21.48 23.22 -13.11
N GLY A 146 20.79 22.22 -13.66
CA GLY A 146 20.76 21.92 -15.09
C GLY A 146 20.12 23.04 -15.90
N VAL A 147 19.02 23.62 -15.42
CA VAL A 147 18.35 24.77 -16.05
C VAL A 147 19.29 25.98 -16.10
N HIS A 148 20.03 26.27 -15.02
CA HIS A 148 21.04 27.34 -15.01
C HIS A 148 22.19 27.04 -15.97
N SER A 149 22.62 25.77 -16.09
CA SER A 149 23.67 25.38 -17.05
C SER A 149 23.19 25.49 -18.50
N THR A 150 21.94 25.12 -18.80
CA THR A 150 21.37 25.28 -20.15
C THR A 150 21.13 26.73 -20.53
N ALA A 151 20.78 27.60 -19.58
CA ALA A 151 20.65 29.04 -19.83
C ALA A 151 22.00 29.64 -20.20
N THR A 152 23.06 29.33 -19.44
CA THR A 152 24.43 29.76 -19.75
C THR A 152 24.94 29.20 -21.08
N GLY A 153 24.65 27.92 -21.36
CA GLY A 153 25.00 27.29 -22.64
C GLY A 153 24.27 27.92 -23.83
N ALA A 154 22.97 28.21 -23.69
CA ALA A 154 22.17 28.87 -24.72
C ALA A 154 22.63 30.30 -24.99
N ASP A 155 23.01 31.06 -23.96
CA ASP A 155 23.57 32.40 -24.12
C ASP A 155 24.93 32.40 -24.80
N ALA A 156 25.81 31.45 -24.45
CA ALA A 156 27.10 31.28 -25.12
C ALA A 156 26.95 30.90 -26.62
N ILE A 157 26.00 30.02 -26.95
CA ILE A 157 25.69 29.67 -28.35
C ILE A 157 25.12 30.88 -29.10
N ARG A 158 24.24 31.66 -28.47
CA ARG A 158 23.67 32.89 -29.05
C ARG A 158 24.74 33.95 -29.30
N GLU A 159 25.70 34.09 -28.39
CA GLU A 159 26.82 35.03 -28.53
C GLU A 159 27.79 34.61 -29.66
N ALA A 160 28.09 33.32 -29.76
CA ALA A 160 28.87 32.76 -30.87
C ALA A 160 28.16 32.94 -32.23
N GLY A 161 26.82 32.82 -32.28
CA GLY A 161 26.05 33.11 -33.48
C GLY A 161 26.17 34.57 -33.93
N ARG A 162 26.09 35.52 -32.99
CA ARG A 162 26.23 36.96 -33.29
C ARG A 162 27.61 37.34 -33.82
N SER A 163 28.68 36.73 -33.29
CA SER A 163 30.04 36.98 -33.78
C SER A 163 30.25 36.40 -35.19
N LEU A 164 29.67 35.23 -35.49
CA LEU A 164 29.68 34.64 -36.83
C LEU A 164 28.95 35.52 -37.85
N ASP A 165 27.78 36.05 -37.49
CA ASP A 165 27.00 36.94 -38.36
C ASP A 165 27.71 38.28 -38.61
N ALA A 166 28.40 38.82 -37.61
CA ALA A 166 29.25 40.00 -37.78
C ALA A 166 30.39 39.75 -38.79
N LEU A 167 31.05 38.59 -38.69
CA LEU A 167 32.10 38.19 -39.64
C LEU A 167 31.55 37.95 -41.06
N ARG A 168 30.36 37.37 -41.18
CA ARG A 168 29.69 37.18 -42.49
C ARG A 168 29.32 38.52 -43.12
N THR A 169 28.83 39.46 -42.32
CA THR A 169 28.48 40.82 -42.78
C THR A 169 29.73 41.57 -43.23
N ALA A 170 30.81 41.55 -42.46
CA ALA A 170 32.08 42.17 -42.82
C ALA A 170 32.64 41.61 -44.14
N ARG A 171 32.55 40.29 -44.34
CA ARG A 171 32.96 39.63 -45.58
C ARG A 171 32.14 40.09 -46.79
N ASN A 172 30.82 40.14 -46.65
CA ASN A 172 29.94 40.61 -47.73
C ASN A 172 30.25 42.07 -48.12
N ILE A 173 30.46 42.95 -47.13
CA ILE A 173 30.85 44.34 -47.38
C ILE A 173 32.19 44.39 -48.13
N MET A 174 33.16 43.57 -47.71
CA MET A 174 34.47 43.50 -48.36
C MET A 174 34.39 43.03 -49.82
N GLU A 175 33.55 42.04 -50.12
CA GLU A 175 33.28 41.59 -51.49
C GLU A 175 32.63 42.69 -52.34
N HIS A 176 31.69 43.45 -51.78
CA HIS A 176 31.09 44.59 -52.48
C HIS A 176 32.10 45.71 -52.73
N VAL A 177 32.97 46.01 -51.77
CA VAL A 177 34.06 47.00 -51.94
C VAL A 177 35.06 46.54 -52.99
N LYS A 178 35.44 45.27 -52.98
CA LYS A 178 36.33 44.69 -54.00
C LYS A 178 35.72 44.80 -55.39
N LYS A 179 34.45 44.43 -55.54
CA LYS A 179 33.73 44.54 -56.81
C LYS A 179 33.63 46.00 -57.29
N ALA A 180 33.35 46.94 -56.39
CA ALA A 180 33.33 48.36 -56.72
C ALA A 180 34.71 48.89 -57.13
N ALA A 181 35.79 48.43 -56.49
CA ALA A 181 37.15 48.79 -56.87
C ALA A 181 37.54 48.26 -58.26
N GLU A 182 37.13 47.04 -58.61
CA GLU A 182 37.36 46.44 -59.93
C GLU A 182 36.55 47.14 -61.04
N GLU A 183 35.37 47.66 -60.72
CA GLU A 183 34.54 48.45 -61.63
C GLU A 183 35.10 49.87 -61.86
N VAL A 184 35.76 50.44 -60.85
CA VAL A 184 36.48 51.73 -60.97
C VAL A 184 37.76 51.56 -61.81
N ASP A 185 38.53 50.48 -61.62
CA ASP A 185 39.73 50.18 -62.44
C ASP A 185 39.37 49.92 -63.92
N SER A 186 38.18 49.37 -64.18
CA SER A 186 37.64 49.18 -65.54
C SER A 186 37.17 50.48 -66.22
N GLN A 187 36.88 51.55 -65.46
CA GLN A 187 36.53 52.86 -66.02
C GLN A 187 37.74 53.78 -66.24
N GLU A 188 38.88 53.52 -65.62
CA GLU A 188 40.08 54.36 -65.72
C GLU A 188 41.03 53.97 -66.86
N GLN A 189 40.64 53.06 -67.76
CA GLN A 189 41.44 52.70 -68.93
C GLN A 189 41.25 53.77 -70.05
N PRO A 190 42.26 54.62 -70.34
CA PRO A 190 42.10 55.68 -71.32
C PRO A 190 42.03 55.12 -72.73
N ALA A 191 41.08 55.64 -73.52
CA ALA A 191 40.89 55.31 -74.93
C ALA A 191 42.23 55.35 -75.71
N GLY A 192 42.66 54.19 -76.22
CA GLY A 192 43.80 54.08 -77.14
C GLY A 192 43.57 54.88 -78.43
N PRO A 193 44.65 55.32 -79.11
CA PRO A 193 44.55 56.30 -80.18
C PRO A 193 43.86 55.72 -81.42
N ALA A 194 43.05 56.55 -82.06
CA ALA A 194 42.28 56.23 -83.27
C ALA A 194 43.18 55.81 -84.45
N PRO A 195 42.72 54.89 -85.31
CA PRO A 195 43.47 54.48 -86.49
C PRO A 195 43.48 55.62 -87.54
N ARG A 196 44.68 55.98 -88.01
CA ARG A 196 44.87 56.83 -89.19
C ARG A 196 44.43 56.05 -90.43
N SER A 197 43.39 56.53 -91.09
CA SER A 197 43.03 56.19 -92.46
C SER A 197 43.86 57.02 -93.44
N GLU A 198 44.56 56.29 -94.32
CA GLU A 198 45.12 56.64 -95.65
C GLU A 198 46.04 57.86 -95.80
#